data_AF-A0A6I2GF62-F1
#
_entry.id   AF-A0A6I2GF62-F1
#
_cell.length_a   1.000
_cell.length_b   1.000
_cell.length_c   1.000
_cell.angle_alpha   90.00
_cell.angle_beta   90.00
_cell.angle_gamma   90.00
#
_symmetry.space_group_name_H-M   'P 1'
#
loop_
_entity.id
_entity.type
_entity.pdbx_description
1 polymer ?
#
loop_
_entity_poly.entity_id
_entity_poly.type
_entity_poly.pdbx_seq_one_letter_code
_entity_poly.pdbx_strand_id
1 'polypeptide(L)'
;HPLAEHPEIEIADAAAYPLRLPDRTANPVIHDQLSALFRDTRPTPRFHTPAVSFDMSQRDLRDGLTLAPAGEAAVTTQTAGLTWRPLQGAPTLTIHLVLPRVQSPLHRRIRTVAKALAHELDWLSD
;
A
#
# COMPACT_ATOMS: atom_id res chain seq x y z
N HIS A 1 -18.59 -4.60 -4.07
CA HIS A 1 -17.65 -5.61 -4.62
C HIS A 1 -17.90 -6.94 -3.90
N PRO A 2 -17.93 -8.12 -4.58
CA PRO A 2 -18.20 -9.42 -3.93
C PRO A 2 -17.29 -9.71 -2.72
N LEU A 3 -15.99 -9.45 -2.87
CA LEU A 3 -15.02 -9.63 -1.78
C LEU A 3 -15.22 -8.71 -0.56
N ALA A 4 -16.10 -7.69 -0.63
CA ALA A 4 -16.33 -6.79 0.50
C ALA A 4 -17.09 -7.44 1.66
N GLU A 5 -17.81 -8.53 1.42
CA GLU A 5 -18.56 -9.26 2.46
C GLU A 5 -17.66 -10.24 3.23
N HIS A 6 -16.48 -10.56 2.68
CA HIS A 6 -15.53 -11.45 3.33
C HIS A 6 -14.86 -10.74 4.51
N PRO A 7 -14.61 -11.42 5.65
CA PRO A 7 -13.89 -10.84 6.77
C PRO A 7 -12.41 -10.61 6.48
N GLU A 8 -11.83 -11.42 5.59
CA GLU A 8 -10.45 -11.40 5.12
C GLU A 8 -10.43 -11.90 3.67
N ILE A 9 -9.44 -11.47 2.87
CA ILE A 9 -9.31 -11.79 1.45
C ILE A 9 -8.03 -12.57 1.19
N GLU A 10 -8.12 -13.70 0.48
CA GLU A 10 -6.95 -14.43 -0.01
C GLU A 10 -6.28 -13.69 -1.18
N ILE A 11 -4.96 -13.74 -1.27
CA ILE A 11 -4.18 -13.08 -2.36
C ILE A 11 -4.66 -13.56 -3.74
N ALA A 12 -4.97 -14.85 -3.87
CA ALA A 12 -5.45 -15.43 -5.13
C ALA A 12 -6.85 -14.90 -5.53
N ASP A 13 -7.74 -14.71 -4.56
CA ASP A 13 -9.08 -14.15 -4.80
C ASP A 13 -8.99 -12.68 -5.23
N ALA A 14 -8.12 -11.91 -4.59
CA ALA A 14 -7.84 -10.54 -5.00
C ALA A 14 -7.23 -10.47 -6.41
N ALA A 15 -6.32 -11.38 -6.76
CA ALA A 15 -5.66 -11.43 -8.07
C ALA A 15 -6.62 -11.70 -9.24
N ALA A 16 -7.82 -12.24 -8.98
CA ALA A 16 -8.85 -12.44 -9.99
C ALA A 16 -9.45 -11.11 -10.52
N TYR A 17 -9.29 -10.02 -9.78
CA TYR A 17 -9.80 -8.69 -10.11
C TYR A 17 -8.68 -7.73 -10.55
N PRO A 18 -8.99 -6.66 -11.29
CA PRO A 18 -8.03 -5.60 -11.56
C PRO A 18 -7.50 -4.96 -10.26
N LEU A 19 -6.18 -4.81 -10.17
CA LEU A 19 -5.47 -4.28 -9.01
C LEU A 19 -4.88 -2.89 -9.33
N ARG A 20 -5.34 -1.88 -8.60
CA ARG A 20 -4.89 -0.50 -8.74
C ARG A 20 -3.55 -0.34 -8.04
N LEU A 21 -2.49 -0.10 -8.81
CA LEU A 21 -1.17 0.21 -8.27
C LEU A 21 -0.80 1.69 -8.50
N PRO A 22 0.00 2.29 -7.63
CA PRO A 22 0.60 3.61 -7.91
C PRO A 22 1.45 3.55 -9.18
N ASP A 23 1.56 4.66 -9.89
CA ASP A 23 2.48 4.75 -11.02
C ASP A 23 3.91 4.43 -10.54
N ARG A 24 4.57 3.47 -11.20
CA ARG A 24 5.92 3.05 -10.87
C ARG A 24 6.93 4.20 -10.96
N THR A 25 6.73 5.17 -11.87
CA THR A 25 7.60 6.35 -12.00
C THR A 25 7.45 7.32 -10.83
N ALA A 26 6.27 7.37 -10.20
CA ALA A 26 6.01 8.21 -9.04
C ALA A 26 6.50 7.57 -7.74
N ASN A 27 6.34 6.26 -7.59
CA ASN A 27 6.81 5.53 -6.41
C ASN A 27 7.22 4.08 -6.76
N PRO A 28 8.46 3.86 -7.24
CA PRO A 28 8.89 2.55 -7.73
C PRO A 28 8.94 1.51 -6.61
N VAL A 29 9.31 1.92 -5.39
CA VAL A 29 9.46 1.01 -4.25
C VAL A 29 8.11 0.44 -3.81
N ILE A 30 7.08 1.27 -3.69
CA ILE A 30 5.74 0.78 -3.31
C ILE A 30 5.13 -0.03 -4.45
N HIS A 31 5.25 0.43 -5.70
CA HIS A 31 4.77 -0.34 -6.85
C HIS A 31 5.41 -1.74 -6.88
N ASP A 32 6.73 -1.83 -6.73
CA ASP A 32 7.46 -3.09 -6.83
C ASP A 32 7.15 -4.02 -5.65
N GLN A 33 6.97 -3.50 -4.43
CA GLN A 33 6.52 -4.28 -3.28
C GLN A 33 5.09 -4.82 -3.46
N LEU A 34 4.14 -3.97 -3.90
CA LEU A 34 2.76 -4.39 -4.10
C LEU A 34 2.60 -5.34 -5.29
N SER A 35 3.32 -5.13 -6.39
CA SER A 35 3.27 -6.04 -7.54
C SER A 35 3.94 -7.39 -7.23
N ALA A 36 5.00 -7.40 -6.41
CA ALA A 36 5.65 -8.64 -5.98
C ALA A 36 4.72 -9.56 -5.18
N LEU A 37 3.80 -8.98 -4.38
CA LEU A 37 2.80 -9.71 -3.61
C LEU A 37 1.95 -10.67 -4.45
N PHE A 38 1.63 -10.25 -5.68
CA PHE A 38 0.73 -10.99 -6.58
C PHE A 38 1.48 -11.73 -7.68
N ARG A 39 2.81 -11.70 -7.71
CA ARG A 39 3.62 -12.20 -8.84
C ARG A 39 3.40 -13.69 -9.10
N ASP A 40 3.37 -14.48 -8.03
CA ASP A 40 3.34 -15.94 -8.10
C ASP A 40 1.94 -16.53 -7.88
N THR A 41 0.92 -15.67 -7.80
CA THR A 41 -0.48 -16.10 -7.68
C THR A 41 -1.09 -16.51 -9.02
N ARG A 42 -2.08 -17.41 -8.94
CA ARG A 42 -2.97 -17.76 -10.04
C ARG A 42 -4.40 -17.39 -9.65
N PRO A 43 -5.17 -16.69 -10.51
CA PRO A 43 -4.82 -16.24 -11.85
C PRO A 43 -3.75 -15.13 -11.85
N THR A 44 -3.14 -14.87 -13.02
CA THR A 44 -2.17 -13.78 -13.17
C THR A 44 -2.87 -12.43 -12.95
N PRO A 45 -2.36 -11.58 -12.04
CA PRO A 45 -2.99 -10.32 -11.70
C PRO A 45 -3.00 -9.36 -12.90
N ARG A 46 -4.06 -8.56 -13.00
CA ARG A 46 -4.14 -7.44 -13.94
C ARG A 46 -3.88 -6.14 -13.19
N PHE A 47 -2.73 -5.53 -13.39
CA PHE A 47 -2.42 -4.24 -12.79
C PHE A 47 -2.92 -3.09 -13.66
N HIS A 48 -3.52 -2.08 -13.04
CA HIS A 48 -3.82 -0.80 -13.69
C HIS A 48 -3.28 0.36 -12.87
N THR A 49 -2.75 1.35 -13.58
CA THR A 49 -2.33 2.62 -13.01
C THR A 49 -3.47 3.62 -13.24
N PRO A 50 -3.93 4.34 -12.20
CA PRO A 50 -4.95 5.35 -12.38
C PRO A 50 -4.43 6.49 -13.26
N ALA A 51 -5.29 7.05 -14.11
CA ALA A 51 -4.94 8.20 -14.96
C ALA A 51 -4.53 9.44 -14.16
N VAL A 52 -5.00 9.55 -12.91
CA VAL A 52 -4.67 10.62 -11.97
C VAL A 52 -4.18 10.00 -10.65
N SER A 53 -2.95 10.33 -10.25
CA SER A 53 -2.30 9.73 -9.06
C SER A 53 -3.06 10.01 -7.75
N PHE A 54 -3.72 11.17 -7.66
CA PHE A 54 -4.56 11.57 -6.52
C PHE A 54 -6.00 11.81 -6.98
N ASP A 55 -6.61 10.81 -7.61
CA ASP A 55 -8.03 10.84 -7.92
C ASP A 55 -8.87 10.81 -6.63
N MET A 56 -9.36 11.98 -6.22
CA MET A 56 -10.24 12.14 -5.05
C MET A 56 -11.59 11.46 -5.22
N SER A 57 -12.03 11.18 -6.45
CA SER A 57 -13.30 10.51 -6.69
C SER A 57 -13.23 9.02 -6.38
N GLN A 58 -12.04 8.41 -6.55
CA GLN A 58 -11.79 6.98 -6.42
C GLN A 58 -12.88 6.14 -7.10
N ARG A 59 -13.36 6.61 -8.26
CA ARG A 59 -14.58 6.08 -8.89
C ARG A 59 -14.45 4.60 -9.22
N ASP A 60 -13.29 4.21 -9.76
CA ASP A 60 -13.00 2.83 -10.13
C ASP A 60 -13.12 1.86 -8.92
N LEU A 61 -12.66 2.30 -7.74
CA LEU A 61 -12.81 1.57 -6.48
C LEU A 61 -14.25 1.57 -5.97
N ARG A 62 -14.93 2.72 -6.01
CA ARG A 62 -16.32 2.87 -5.54
C ARG A 62 -17.32 2.08 -6.37
N ASP A 63 -17.10 2.01 -7.67
CA ASP A 63 -17.92 1.22 -8.61
C ASP A 63 -17.63 -0.29 -8.46
N GLY A 64 -16.65 -0.66 -7.63
CA GLY A 64 -16.29 -2.04 -7.37
C GLY A 64 -15.68 -2.76 -8.59
N LEU A 65 -15.05 -2.00 -9.49
CA LEU A 65 -14.40 -2.54 -10.70
C LEU A 65 -12.96 -2.98 -10.44
N THR A 66 -12.38 -2.52 -9.33
CA THR A 66 -10.97 -2.72 -8.99
C THR A 66 -10.78 -2.82 -7.48
N LEU A 67 -9.66 -3.41 -7.08
CA LEU A 67 -9.18 -3.41 -5.71
C LEU A 67 -7.88 -2.59 -5.62
N ALA A 68 -7.66 -1.88 -4.50
CA ALA A 68 -6.43 -1.16 -4.23
C ALA A 68 -5.75 -1.77 -2.99
N PRO A 69 -4.65 -2.54 -3.15
CA PRO A 69 -3.88 -3.00 -2.00
C PRO A 69 -3.17 -1.79 -1.36
N ALA A 70 -3.17 -1.74 -0.03
CA ALA A 70 -2.56 -0.66 0.73
C ALA A 70 -1.98 -1.20 2.06
N GLY A 71 -1.08 -0.44 2.66
CA GLY A 71 -0.62 -0.70 4.02
C GLY A 71 -1.71 -0.41 5.04
N GLU A 72 -1.64 -1.07 6.19
CA GLU A 72 -2.62 -0.99 7.29
C GLU A 72 -2.92 0.46 7.74
N ALA A 73 -1.93 1.35 7.69
CA ALA A 73 -2.10 2.76 8.03
C ALA A 73 -3.21 3.46 7.23
N ALA A 74 -3.56 2.96 6.03
CA ALA A 74 -4.64 3.50 5.22
C ALA A 74 -6.03 3.34 5.88
N VAL A 75 -6.20 2.36 6.78
CA VAL A 75 -7.44 2.12 7.53
C VAL A 75 -7.83 3.33 8.39
N THR A 76 -6.85 4.14 8.81
CA THR A 76 -7.10 5.39 9.57
C THR A 76 -7.90 6.42 8.77
N THR A 77 -7.95 6.27 7.45
CA THR A 77 -8.77 7.08 6.55
C THR A 77 -10.07 6.35 6.20
N GLN A 78 -11.18 6.74 6.82
CA GLN A 78 -12.50 6.26 6.41
C GLN A 78 -12.95 7.02 5.17
N THR A 79 -12.94 6.35 4.02
CA THR A 79 -13.46 6.92 2.77
C THR A 79 -14.86 6.37 2.51
N ALA A 80 -15.86 7.26 2.47
CA ALA A 80 -17.23 6.87 2.20
C ALA A 80 -17.35 6.09 0.88
N GLY A 81 -18.08 4.98 0.92
CA GLY A 81 -18.28 4.07 -0.22
C GLY A 81 -17.16 3.05 -0.43
N LEU A 82 -16.15 3.00 0.43
CA LEU A 82 -15.09 2.00 0.38
C LEU A 82 -15.07 1.15 1.65
N THR A 83 -14.48 -0.03 1.55
CA THR A 83 -14.37 -0.98 2.65
C THR A 83 -12.97 -1.56 2.67
N TRP A 84 -12.32 -1.48 3.82
CA TRP A 84 -11.03 -2.10 4.06
C TRP A 84 -11.22 -3.56 4.48
N ARG A 85 -10.43 -4.45 3.88
CA ARG A 85 -10.36 -5.87 4.25
C ARG A 85 -8.91 -6.30 4.41
N PRO A 86 -8.59 -7.04 5.50
CA PRO A 86 -7.30 -7.68 5.64
C PRO A 86 -7.02 -8.60 4.44
N LEU A 87 -5.75 -8.66 4.06
CA LEU A 87 -5.28 -9.58 3.03
C LEU A 87 -4.51 -10.70 3.72
N GLN A 88 -4.96 -11.93 3.53
CA GLN A 88 -4.45 -13.09 4.24
C GLN A 88 -3.01 -13.39 3.87
N GLY A 89 -2.17 -13.60 4.88
CA GLY A 89 -0.75 -13.90 4.68
C GLY A 89 0.03 -12.78 4.00
N ALA A 90 -0.50 -11.55 3.96
CA ALA A 90 0.20 -10.43 3.37
C ALA A 90 1.49 -10.12 4.14
N PRO A 91 2.62 -9.94 3.44
CA PRO A 91 3.88 -9.58 4.07
C PRO A 91 3.83 -8.14 4.57
N THR A 92 4.73 -7.82 5.51
CA THR A 92 4.96 -6.44 5.94
C THR A 92 5.52 -5.61 4.78
N LEU A 93 4.91 -4.44 4.55
CA LEU A 93 5.48 -3.44 3.65
C LEU A 93 6.60 -2.67 4.36
N THR A 94 7.73 -2.51 3.68
CA THR A 94 8.86 -1.75 4.21
C THR A 94 8.79 -0.30 3.74
N ILE A 95 8.92 0.63 4.69
CA ILE A 95 9.02 2.07 4.43
C ILE A 95 10.44 2.51 4.75
N HIS A 96 11.06 3.26 3.83
CA HIS A 96 12.42 3.75 3.98
C HIS A 96 12.46 5.26 4.18
N LEU A 97 13.18 5.73 5.21
CA LEU A 97 13.61 7.11 5.30
C LEU A 97 14.91 7.29 4.49
N VAL A 98 14.81 7.93 3.33
CA VAL A 98 15.96 8.22 2.47
C VAL A 98 16.50 9.60 2.82
N LEU A 99 17.79 9.68 3.17
CA LEU A 99 18.49 10.93 3.47
C LEU A 99 19.65 11.14 2.49
N PRO A 100 20.02 12.39 2.19
CA PRO A 100 21.19 12.67 1.37
C PRO A 100 22.47 12.06 1.94
N ARG A 101 23.38 11.65 1.05
CA ARG A 101 24.69 11.09 1.45
C ARG A 101 25.49 12.07 2.30
N VAL A 102 25.46 13.36 1.96
CA VAL A 102 26.05 14.45 2.75
C VAL A 102 24.96 15.05 3.62
N GLN A 103 25.10 14.91 4.94
CA GLN A 103 24.05 15.28 5.89
C GLN A 103 24.33 16.60 6.60
N SER A 104 23.36 17.52 6.54
CA SER A 104 23.30 18.71 7.37
C SER A 104 22.83 18.35 8.80
N PRO A 105 22.96 19.27 9.78
CA PRO A 105 22.38 19.08 11.11
C PRO A 105 20.88 18.77 11.09
N LEU A 106 20.12 19.36 10.15
CA LEU A 106 18.70 19.09 9.98
C LEU A 106 18.42 17.62 9.61
N HIS A 107 19.17 17.04 8.65
CA HIS A 107 19.02 15.64 8.28
C HIS A 107 19.29 14.70 9.48
N ARG A 108 20.29 15.03 10.30
CA ARG A 108 20.58 14.26 11.52
C ARG A 108 19.46 14.37 12.54
N ARG A 109 18.85 15.56 12.69
CA ARG A 109 17.69 15.77 13.56
C ARG A 109 16.48 14.97 13.09
N ILE A 110 16.15 15.03 11.80
CA ILE A 110 15.07 14.25 11.18
C ILE A 110 15.28 12.75 11.45
N ARG A 111 16.50 12.23 11.17
CA ARG A 111 16.82 10.83 11.45
C ARG A 111 16.61 10.44 12.91
N THR A 112 17.03 11.30 13.83
CA THR A 112 16.91 11.05 15.27
C THR A 112 15.45 10.99 15.70
N VAL A 113 14.64 11.95 15.26
CA VAL A 113 13.21 12.01 15.57
C VAL A 113 12.47 10.81 14.94
N ALA A 114 12.76 10.50 13.68
CA ALA A 114 12.14 9.38 12.99
C ALA A 114 12.46 8.04 13.66
N LYS A 115 13.71 7.83 14.12
CA LYS A 115 14.08 6.63 14.89
C LYS A 115 13.36 6.57 16.22
N ALA A 116 13.37 7.67 16.98
CA ALA A 116 12.69 7.72 18.27
C ALA A 116 11.20 7.40 18.15
N LEU A 117 10.52 8.00 17.16
CA LEU A 117 9.11 7.72 16.88
C LEU A 117 8.89 6.26 16.45
N ALA A 118 9.77 5.72 15.61
CA ALA A 118 9.66 4.32 15.17
C ALA A 118 9.82 3.33 16.32
N HIS A 119 10.66 3.61 17.32
CA HIS A 119 10.74 2.80 18.55
C HIS A 119 9.50 3.00 19.43
N GLU A 120 9.02 4.24 19.61
CA GLU A 120 7.81 4.53 20.39
C GLU A 120 6.56 3.82 19.84
N LEU A 121 6.50 3.64 18.53
CA LEU A 121 5.40 2.96 17.83
C LEU A 121 5.67 1.46 17.58
N ASP A 122 6.73 0.89 18.16
CA ASP A 122 7.14 -0.51 17.98
C ASP A 122 7.36 -0.92 16.50
N TRP A 123 7.70 0.03 15.62
CA TRP A 123 8.01 -0.20 14.21
C TRP A 123 9.44 -0.66 13.98
N LEU A 124 10.35 -0.35 14.91
CA LEU A 124 11.73 -0.82 14.91
C LEU A 124 12.02 -1.51 16.24
N SER A 125 12.56 -2.72 16.17
CA SER A 125 13.18 -3.38 17.32
C SER A 125 14.53 -2.73 17.64
N ASP A 126 14.95 -2.84 18.90
CA ASP A 126 16.26 -2.40 19.40
C ASP A 126 17.44 -3.15 18.74
#